data_AF-A0A0Q5VXP7-F1
#
_entry.id   AF-A0A0Q5VXP7-F1
#
_cell.length_a   1.000
_cell.length_b   1.000
_cell.length_c   1.000
_cell.angle_alpha   90.00
_cell.angle_beta   90.00
_cell.angle_gamma   90.00
#
_symmetry.space_group_name_H-M   'P 1'
#
loop_
_entity.id
_entity.type
_entity.pdbx_description
1 polymer ?
#
loop_
_entity_poly.entity_id
_entity_poly.type
_entity_poly.pdbx_seq_one_letter_code
_entity_poly.pdbx_strand_id
1 'polypeptide(L)'
;MRRRYVSLGRAVGCSAVLATQRPTSDTVDTGTRALLAHRLALRCGDRWQSEAILGQGNDQAARIPLSAPGWGLGAAGRRPGRA
;
A
#
# COMPACT_ATOMS: atom_id res chain seq x y z
N MET A 1 -8.76 6.96 -13.45
CA MET A 1 -9.85 5.97 -13.20
C MET A 1 -9.84 5.43 -11.76
N ARG A 2 -8.77 4.74 -11.33
CA ARG A 2 -8.67 4.04 -10.02
C ARG A 2 -9.07 4.90 -8.82
N ARG A 3 -8.56 6.14 -8.72
CA ARG A 3 -8.87 7.06 -7.62
C ARG A 3 -10.37 7.36 -7.44
N ARG A 4 -11.10 7.57 -8.53
CA ARG A 4 -12.56 7.81 -8.49
C ARG A 4 -13.31 6.60 -7.97
N TYR A 5 -12.92 5.40 -8.43
CA TYR A 5 -13.54 4.15 -7.98
C TYR A 5 -13.33 3.93 -6.47
N VAL A 6 -12.10 4.07 -5.96
CA VAL A 6 -11.83 3.89 -4.52
C VAL A 6 -12.53 4.96 -3.68
N SER A 7 -12.53 6.22 -4.14
CA SER A 7 -13.15 7.33 -3.41
C SER A 7 -14.68 7.19 -3.32
N LEU A 8 -15.36 6.91 -4.42
CA LEU A 8 -16.82 6.81 -4.46
C LEU A 8 -17.30 5.44 -3.95
N GLY A 9 -16.55 4.37 -4.24
CA GLY A 9 -16.88 3.01 -3.85
C GLY A 9 -17.03 2.83 -2.35
N ARG A 10 -16.17 3.49 -1.56
CA ARG A 10 -16.25 3.43 -0.09
C ARG A 10 -17.62 3.87 0.46
N ALA A 11 -18.25 4.88 -0.13
CA ALA A 11 -19.54 5.39 0.34
C ALA A 11 -20.71 4.44 0.04
N VAL A 12 -20.57 3.60 -0.99
CA VAL A 12 -21.62 2.67 -1.46
C VAL A 12 -21.32 1.21 -1.08
N GLY A 13 -20.35 0.98 -0.20
CA GLY A 13 -19.96 -0.36 0.26
C GLY A 13 -19.12 -1.19 -0.73
N CYS A 14 -18.67 -0.61 -1.84
CA CYS A 14 -17.75 -1.27 -2.76
C CYS A 14 -16.31 -1.25 -2.22
N SER A 15 -15.68 -2.43 -2.18
CA SER A 15 -14.29 -2.60 -1.77
C SER A 15 -13.40 -2.86 -2.98
N ALA A 16 -12.18 -2.30 -2.98
CA ALA A 16 -11.21 -2.51 -4.04
C ALA A 16 -9.95 -3.19 -3.48
N VAL A 17 -9.46 -4.22 -4.18
CA VAL A 17 -8.15 -4.83 -3.95
C VAL A 17 -7.26 -4.46 -5.12
N LEU A 18 -6.19 -3.72 -4.85
CA LEU A 18 -5.22 -3.30 -5.86
C LEU A 18 -3.89 -4.00 -5.59
N ALA A 19 -3.32 -4.64 -6.61
CA ALA A 19 -2.03 -5.33 -6.54
C ALA A 19 -1.16 -4.94 -7.73
N THR A 20 0.15 -4.86 -7.51
CA THR A 20 1.15 -4.62 -8.57
C THR A 20 2.46 -5.31 -8.22
N GLN A 21 3.15 -5.81 -9.24
CA GLN A 21 4.52 -6.33 -9.11
C GLN A 21 5.57 -5.21 -9.21
N ARG A 22 5.22 -4.07 -9.79
CA ARG A 22 6.10 -2.92 -9.99
C ARG A 22 5.52 -1.68 -9.33
N PRO A 23 5.70 -1.51 -8.01
CA PRO A 23 5.21 -0.35 -7.29
C PRO A 23 6.10 0.87 -7.61
N THR A 24 5.62 1.72 -8.51
CA THR A 24 6.21 3.02 -8.84
C THR A 24 5.21 4.15 -8.57
N SER A 25 5.69 5.38 -8.53
CA SER A 25 4.84 6.59 -8.37
C SER A 25 3.78 6.72 -9.48
N ASP A 26 4.02 6.15 -10.66
CA ASP A 26 3.07 6.15 -11.77
C ASP A 26 1.98 5.08 -11.60
N THR A 27 2.33 3.94 -10.97
CA THR A 27 1.42 2.81 -10.78
C THR A 27 0.56 2.99 -9.52
N VAL A 28 1.17 3.52 -8.46
CA VAL A 28 0.55 3.83 -7.17
C VAL A 28 0.82 5.31 -6.87
N ASP A 29 0.00 6.18 -7.47
CA ASP A 29 0.12 7.61 -7.22
C ASP A 29 -0.24 7.95 -5.77
N THR A 30 0.33 9.05 -5.25
CA THR A 30 0.11 9.51 -3.87
C THR A 30 -1.37 9.65 -3.52
N GLY A 31 -2.21 10.09 -4.46
CA GLY A 31 -3.64 10.26 -4.25
C GLY A 31 -4.37 8.92 -4.12
N THR A 32 -4.08 7.95 -4.99
CA THR A 32 -4.63 6.59 -4.83
C THR A 32 -4.15 5.96 -3.52
N ARG A 33 -2.87 6.09 -3.18
CA ARG A 33 -2.31 5.56 -1.92
C ARG A 33 -3.00 6.12 -0.68
N ALA A 34 -3.31 7.41 -0.67
CA ALA A 34 -3.99 8.08 0.45
C ALA A 34 -5.42 7.57 0.68
N LEU A 35 -6.07 7.01 -0.35
CA LEU A 35 -7.43 6.45 -0.23
C LEU A 35 -7.44 5.00 0.27
N LEU A 36 -6.30 4.30 0.24
CA LEU A 36 -6.20 2.90 0.67
C LEU A 36 -6.06 2.82 2.19
N ALA A 37 -7.12 2.36 2.86
CA ALA A 37 -7.13 2.20 4.32
C ALA A 37 -6.12 1.16 4.84
N HIS A 38 -5.87 0.12 4.04
CA HIS A 38 -4.92 -0.94 4.32
C HIS A 38 -3.97 -1.07 3.14
N ARG A 39 -2.68 -1.18 3.45
CA ARG A 39 -1.60 -1.32 2.47
C ARG A 39 -0.68 -2.43 2.93
N LEU A 40 -0.33 -3.33 2.01
CA LEU A 40 0.54 -4.47 2.26
C LEU A 40 1.68 -4.42 1.25
N ALA A 41 2.91 -4.39 1.73
CA ALA A 41 4.09 -4.53 0.90
C ALA A 41 4.77 -5.86 1.20
N LEU A 42 4.81 -6.76 0.20
CA LEU A 42 5.70 -7.92 0.23
C LEU A 42 7.15 -7.46 -0.01
N ARG A 43 8.10 -8.40 0.01
CA ARG A 43 9.51 -8.11 -0.29
C ARG A 43 9.65 -7.28 -1.57
N CYS A 44 10.24 -6.09 -1.42
CA CYS A 44 10.52 -5.16 -2.51
C CYS A 44 11.99 -5.26 -2.96
N GLY A 45 12.29 -4.87 -4.19
CA GLY A 45 13.66 -4.81 -4.71
C GLY A 45 14.43 -3.60 -4.18
N ASP A 46 13.75 -2.45 -4.06
CA ASP A 46 14.35 -1.17 -3.70
C ASP A 46 13.58 -0.43 -2.60
N ARG A 47 14.26 0.49 -1.90
CA ARG A 47 13.64 1.38 -0.91
C ARG A 47 12.44 2.14 -1.48
N TRP A 48 12.55 2.63 -2.72
CA TRP A 48 11.52 3.44 -3.36
C TRP A 48 10.24 2.65 -3.63
N GLN A 49 10.38 1.36 -3.92
CA GLN A 49 9.26 0.44 -4.13
C GLN A 49 8.49 0.20 -2.83
N SER A 50 9.21 0.01 -1.72
CA SER A 50 8.62 -0.10 -0.38
C SER A 50 7.86 1.18 -0.03
N GLU A 51 8.50 2.34 -0.21
CA GLU A 51 7.89 3.63 0.11
C GLU A 51 6.68 3.95 -0.78
N ALA A 52 6.70 3.56 -2.06
CA ALA A 52 5.57 3.74 -2.96
C ALA A 52 4.29 3.08 -2.43
N ILE A 53 4.41 1.94 -1.72
CA ILE A 53 3.26 1.27 -1.09
C ILE A 53 3.01 1.84 0.32
N LEU A 54 4.02 1.82 1.19
CA LEU A 54 3.85 2.04 2.63
C LEU A 54 3.85 3.53 3.04
N GLY A 55 4.37 4.43 2.22
CA GLY A 55 4.60 5.83 2.57
C GLY A 55 6.10 6.16 2.64
N GLN A 56 6.44 7.43 2.50
CA GLN A 56 7.84 7.86 2.63
C GLN A 56 8.40 7.48 4.01
N GLY A 57 9.69 7.13 4.05
CA GLY A 57 10.38 6.67 5.27
C GLY A 57 10.07 5.22 5.67
N ASN A 58 9.16 4.53 4.98
CA ASN A 58 8.84 3.14 5.23
C ASN A 58 9.52 2.24 4.20
N ASP A 59 10.83 2.08 4.32
CA ASP A 59 11.68 1.31 3.40
C ASP A 59 11.87 -0.17 3.80
N GLN A 60 11.30 -0.56 4.95
CA GLN A 60 11.55 -1.85 5.59
C GLN A 60 11.16 -3.07 4.74
N ALA A 61 10.23 -2.94 3.79
CA ALA A 61 9.85 -4.05 2.90
C ALA A 61 10.96 -4.40 1.91
N ALA A 62 11.87 -3.47 1.61
CA ALA A 62 13.06 -3.73 0.81
C ALA A 62 14.14 -4.53 1.58
N ARG A 63 14.03 -4.58 2.91
CA ARG A 63 14.99 -5.26 3.79
C ARG A 63 14.56 -6.69 4.13
N ILE A 64 13.39 -7.14 3.67
CA ILE A 64 12.93 -8.51 3.87
C ILE A 64 13.88 -9.46 3.12
N PRO A 65 14.49 -10.45 3.82
CA PRO A 65 15.45 -11.36 3.21
C PRO A 65 14.76 -12.30 2.22
N LEU A 66 15.47 -12.68 1.15
CA LEU A 66 14.96 -13.61 0.13
C LEU A 66 14.66 -15.00 0.70
N SER A 67 15.29 -15.37 1.82
CA SER A 67 15.04 -16.63 2.55
C SER A 67 13.70 -16.65 3.30
N ALA A 68 12.95 -15.53 3.32
CA ALA A 68 11.67 -15.41 4.01
C ALA A 68 10.51 -15.18 3.01
N PRO A 69 10.17 -16.16 2.16
CA PRO A 69 9.05 -16.04 1.22
C PRO A 69 7.73 -15.87 1.98
N GLY A 70 6.84 -15.04 1.43
CA GLY A 70 5.53 -14.77 2.04
C GLY A 70 5.53 -13.71 3.14
N TRP A 71 6.70 -13.22 3.58
CA TRP A 71 6.79 -12.12 4.53
C TRP A 71 6.42 -10.77 3.89
N GLY A 72 5.79 -9.91 4.68
CA GLY A 72 5.38 -8.57 4.26
C GLY A 72 5.07 -7.66 5.43
N LEU A 73 4.95 -6.37 5.12
CA LEU A 73 4.65 -5.32 6.07
C LEU A 73 3.29 -4.71 5.79
N GLY A 74 2.45 -4.65 6.81
CA GLY A 74 1.14 -4.04 6.77
C GLY A 74 1.16 -2.64 7.36
N ALA A 75 0.64 -1.67 6.62
CA ALA A 75 0.29 -0.34 7.13
C ALA A 75 -1.23 -0.18 7.07
N ALA A 76 -1.85 0.01 8.24
CA ALA A 76 -3.26 0.38 8.34
C ALA A 76 -3.36 1.84 8.79
N GLY A 77 -4.32 2.59 8.25
CA GLY A 77 -4.69 3.88 8.81
C GLY A 77 -5.06 3.70 10.30
N ARG A 78 -4.54 4.58 11.16
CA ARG A 78 -4.88 4.58 12.59
C ARG A 78 -6.42 4.68 12.69
N ARG A 79 -7.10 3.66 13.21
CA ARG A 79 -8.53 3.78 13.51
C ARG A 79 -8.68 4.86 14.58
N PRO A 80 -9.41 5.96 14.35
CA PRO A 80 -9.86 6.80 15.45
C PRO A 80 -10.88 5.97 16.24
N GLY A 81 -10.56 5.59 17.49
CA GLY A 81 -11.51 4.92 18.37
C GLY A 81 -11.11 3.54 18.91
N ARG A 82 -9.89 3.37 19.42
CA ARG A 82 -9.65 2.40 20.49
C ARG A 82 -8.65 3.00 21.48
N ALA A 83 -9.20 3.70 22.47
CA ALA A 83 -8.56 3.93 23.76
C ALA A 83 -8.56 2.61 24.56
#